data_AF-A0A6G3XVI3-F1
#
_entry.id   AF-A0A6G3XVI3-F1
#
_cell.length_a   1.000
_cell.length_b   1.000
_cell.length_c   1.000
_cell.angle_alpha   90.00
_cell.angle_beta   90.00
_cell.angle_gamma   90.00
#
_symmetry.space_group_name_H-M   'P 1'
#
loop_
_entity.id
_entity.type
_entity.pdbx_description
1 polymer ?
#
loop_
_entity_poly.entity_id
_entity_poly.type
_entity_poly.pdbx_seq_one_letter_code
_entity_poly.pdbx_strand_id
1 'polypeptide(L)'
;VGEHDLPGAFADYELKPREYELSVAQTILRVHTRVADLYNGPMNQTEEQLRLTIEALRERQEHELINNREFGLLHNADFKQRIQTHSGPPTPDDLDELLCRRRGTKFFLAHPRTIAAMGREFNARGLYPDHTDLGGQQVPAWRGVPILPCGKIPITPERTSSILAMRTGEENQGVIGLRQTGLPDEYEPGLSVRFMGID
;
A
#
# COMPACT_ATOMS: atom_id res chain seq x y z
N VAL A 1 31.94 41.93 -12.27
CA VAL A 1 30.58 42.16 -11.77
C VAL A 1 29.68 41.16 -12.49
N GLY A 2 29.06 40.21 -11.81
CA GLY A 2 28.08 39.34 -12.50
C GLY A 2 27.84 37.93 -11.98
N GLU A 3 28.33 37.52 -10.81
CA GLU A 3 27.80 36.31 -10.16
C GLU A 3 26.65 36.74 -9.24
N HIS A 4 25.49 36.12 -9.44
CA HIS A 4 24.29 36.41 -8.65
C HIS A 4 24.46 35.71 -7.30
N ASP A 5 24.62 36.48 -6.22
CA ASP A 5 24.69 35.92 -4.87
C ASP A 5 23.40 35.14 -4.60
N LEU A 6 23.53 33.81 -4.50
CA LEU A 6 22.45 32.97 -4.05
C LEU A 6 22.11 33.39 -2.61
N PRO A 7 20.84 33.67 -2.27
CA PRO A 7 20.48 34.00 -0.91
C PRO A 7 20.91 32.83 -0.02
N GLY A 8 21.76 33.12 0.96
CA GLY A 8 22.18 32.16 1.99
C GLY A 8 20.95 31.76 2.80
N ALA A 9 20.25 30.72 2.33
CA ALA A 9 19.13 30.14 3.04
C ALA A 9 19.70 29.17 4.08
N PHE A 10 19.68 29.57 5.35
CA PHE A 10 19.75 28.59 6.42
C PHE A 10 18.54 27.66 6.24
N ALA A 11 18.80 26.36 6.11
CA ALA A 11 17.73 25.38 6.11
C ALA A 11 17.20 25.30 7.54
N ASP A 12 16.07 25.94 7.81
CA ASP A 12 15.39 25.82 9.10
C ASP A 12 15.00 24.36 9.30
N TYR A 13 15.56 23.73 10.34
CA TYR A 13 15.20 22.38 10.75
C TYR A 13 13.96 22.42 11.62
N GLU A 14 13.02 21.49 11.39
CA GLU A 14 11.86 21.34 12.24
C GLU A 14 12.28 20.74 13.59
N LEU A 15 12.09 21.49 14.68
CA LEU A 15 12.53 21.11 16.03
C LEU A 15 11.73 19.95 16.63
N LYS A 16 10.60 19.58 16.03
CA LYS A 16 9.73 18.47 16.46
C LYS A 16 9.32 17.64 15.24
N PRO A 17 10.25 16.87 14.65
CA PRO A 17 9.91 16.02 13.53
C PRO A 17 8.87 14.99 13.97
N ARG A 18 8.03 14.57 13.03
CA ARG A 18 7.03 13.56 13.30
C ARG A 18 7.70 12.20 13.56
N GLU A 19 7.45 11.63 14.72
CA GLU A 19 7.91 10.29 15.10
C GLU A 19 6.85 9.25 14.74
N TYR A 20 7.28 8.11 14.22
CA TYR A 20 6.41 6.97 13.87
C TYR A 20 6.73 5.82 14.81
N GLU A 21 5.84 5.55 15.77
CA GLU A 21 5.93 4.35 16.60
C GLU A 21 5.50 3.11 15.80
N LEU A 22 6.22 2.00 16.00
CA LEU A 22 5.87 0.74 15.37
C LEU A 22 4.62 0.17 16.05
N SER A 23 3.53 0.07 15.31
CA SER A 23 2.31 -0.60 15.76
C SER A 23 2.48 -2.12 15.69
N VAL A 24 2.00 -2.83 16.71
CA VAL A 24 2.08 -4.29 16.81
C VAL A 24 0.71 -4.90 16.54
N ALA A 25 0.63 -5.82 15.58
CA ALA A 25 -0.52 -6.71 15.41
C ALA A 25 -0.16 -8.11 15.93
N GLN A 26 -0.99 -8.67 16.81
CA GLN A 26 -0.79 -10.00 17.38
C GLN A 26 -2.02 -10.88 17.14
N THR A 27 -1.81 -12.18 16.96
CA THR A 27 -2.89 -13.17 16.86
C THR A 27 -2.43 -14.47 17.49
N ILE A 28 -3.30 -15.11 18.26
CA ILE A 28 -3.02 -16.38 18.93
C ILE A 28 -3.65 -17.50 18.09
N LEU A 29 -2.82 -18.39 17.55
CA LEU A 29 -3.30 -19.62 16.94
C LEU A 29 -3.51 -20.70 18.02
N ARG A 30 -4.70 -21.30 18.03
CA ARG A 30 -5.02 -22.44 18.90
C ARG A 30 -5.28 -23.68 18.06
N VAL A 31 -4.42 -24.69 18.21
CA VAL A 31 -4.55 -25.99 17.53
C VAL A 31 -4.83 -27.06 18.57
N HIS A 32 -5.89 -27.85 18.38
CA HIS A 32 -6.15 -28.98 19.26
C HIS A 32 -5.13 -30.10 18.99
N THR A 33 -4.44 -30.57 20.03
CA THR A 33 -3.39 -31.62 19.93
C THR A 33 -3.85 -32.87 19.17
N ARG A 34 -5.01 -33.41 19.54
CA ARG A 34 -5.66 -34.53 18.84
C ARG A 34 -5.84 -34.33 17.32
N VAL A 35 -6.05 -33.09 16.85
CA VAL A 35 -6.18 -32.80 15.42
C VAL A 35 -4.80 -32.81 14.75
N ALA A 36 -3.81 -32.20 15.41
CA ALA A 36 -2.43 -32.23 14.95
C ALA A 36 -1.84 -33.65 14.91
N ASP A 37 -2.24 -34.53 15.85
CA ASP A 37 -1.74 -35.91 15.92
C ASP A 37 -2.46 -36.86 14.96
N LEU A 38 -3.79 -36.78 14.85
CA LEU A 38 -4.60 -37.76 14.12
C LEU A 38 -4.84 -37.40 12.64
N TYR A 39 -4.78 -36.12 12.27
CA TYR A 39 -5.13 -35.64 10.92
C TYR A 39 -3.96 -34.97 10.19
N ASN A 40 -2.73 -35.36 10.51
CA ASN A 40 -1.52 -34.72 9.99
C ASN A 40 -1.05 -35.19 8.60
N GLY A 41 -1.86 -35.98 7.89
CA GLY A 41 -1.50 -36.53 6.58
C GLY A 41 -2.66 -36.39 5.58
N PRO A 42 -2.41 -36.01 4.30
CA PRO A 42 -1.11 -35.73 3.67
C PRO A 42 -0.54 -34.32 3.93
N MET A 43 -1.28 -33.43 4.61
CA MET A 43 -0.87 -32.05 4.90
C MET A 43 -0.74 -31.84 6.41
N ASN A 44 0.32 -31.14 6.82
CA ASN A 44 0.56 -30.83 8.22
C ASN A 44 -0.45 -29.77 8.70
N GLN A 45 -1.33 -30.14 9.63
CA GLN A 45 -2.43 -29.28 10.06
C GLN A 45 -1.94 -28.03 10.81
N THR A 46 -0.90 -28.17 11.61
CA THR A 46 -0.33 -27.05 12.37
C THR A 46 0.33 -26.04 11.43
N GLU A 47 1.07 -26.52 10.43
CA GLU A 47 1.70 -25.65 9.42
C GLU A 47 0.67 -24.93 8.57
N GLU A 48 -0.37 -25.62 8.09
CA GLU A 48 -1.43 -24.97 7.30
C GLU A 48 -2.21 -23.93 8.10
N GLN A 49 -2.53 -24.23 9.36
CA GLN A 49 -3.22 -23.25 10.23
C GLN A 49 -2.33 -22.05 10.54
N LEU A 50 -1.03 -22.27 10.75
CA LEU A 50 -0.07 -21.18 10.90
C LEU A 50 0.00 -20.33 9.64
N ARG A 51 0.11 -20.96 8.46
CA ARG A 51 0.14 -20.27 7.16
C ARG A 51 -1.09 -19.38 6.97
N LEU A 52 -2.29 -19.90 7.20
CA LEU A 52 -3.53 -19.13 7.09
C LEU A 52 -3.60 -17.97 8.10
N THR A 53 -3.08 -18.19 9.31
CA THR A 53 -3.02 -17.13 10.33
C THR A 53 -2.07 -16.01 9.93
N ILE A 54 -0.91 -16.36 9.38
CA ILE A 54 0.06 -15.39 8.85
C ILE A 54 -0.55 -14.62 7.67
N GLU A 55 -1.22 -15.30 6.74
CA GLU A 55 -1.90 -14.68 5.60
C GLU A 55 -2.96 -13.66 6.08
N ALA A 56 -3.81 -14.04 7.03
CA ALA A 56 -4.78 -13.13 7.63
C ALA A 56 -4.12 -11.92 8.33
N LEU A 57 -2.99 -12.12 9.00
CA LEU A 57 -2.22 -11.04 9.62
C LEU A 57 -1.63 -10.10 8.56
N ARG A 58 -1.09 -10.62 7.45
CA ARG A 58 -0.60 -9.82 6.32
C ARG A 58 -1.72 -9.03 5.65
N GLU A 59 -2.89 -9.63 5.46
CA GLU A 59 -4.08 -8.93 4.93
C GLU A 59 -4.53 -7.80 5.86
N ARG A 60 -4.43 -8.00 7.18
CA ARG A 60 -4.69 -6.96 8.18
C ARG A 60 -3.62 -5.87 8.15
N GLN A 61 -2.35 -6.24 8.01
CA GLN A 61 -1.24 -5.30 7.87
C GLN A 61 -1.43 -4.40 6.64
N GLU A 62 -1.78 -4.97 5.49
CA GLU A 62 -2.09 -4.19 4.28
C GLU A 62 -3.25 -3.21 4.52
N HIS A 63 -4.30 -3.66 5.21
CA HIS A 63 -5.42 -2.79 5.55
C HIS A 63 -4.99 -1.59 6.40
N GLU A 64 -4.15 -1.82 7.42
CA GLU A 64 -3.63 -0.76 8.28
C GLU A 64 -2.73 0.21 7.51
N LEU A 65 -1.85 -0.28 6.63
CA LEU A 65 -1.01 0.58 5.79
C LEU A 65 -1.85 1.53 4.92
N ILE A 66 -3.04 1.13 4.49
CA ILE A 66 -3.92 1.97 3.68
C ILE A 66 -4.81 2.87 4.53
N ASN A 67 -5.46 2.32 5.56
CA ASN A 67 -6.61 2.94 6.24
C ASN A 67 -6.34 3.41 7.67
N ASN A 68 -5.19 3.11 8.27
CA ASN A 68 -4.90 3.54 9.62
C ASN A 68 -4.94 5.09 9.71
N ARG A 69 -5.59 5.63 10.74
CA ARG A 69 -5.75 7.09 10.89
C ARG A 69 -4.46 7.82 11.25
N GLU A 70 -3.52 7.14 11.88
CA GLU A 70 -2.25 7.70 12.32
C GLU A 70 -1.23 7.64 11.20
N PHE A 71 -0.96 6.46 10.63
CA PHE A 71 0.12 6.28 9.62
C PHE A 71 -0.37 5.83 8.23
N GLY A 72 -1.66 5.52 8.06
CA GLY A 72 -2.20 5.01 6.81
C GLY A 72 -2.10 6.00 5.66
N LEU A 73 -1.90 5.49 4.44
CA LEU A 73 -1.64 6.29 3.24
C LEU A 73 -2.79 7.23 2.88
N LEU A 74 -4.05 6.79 3.03
CA LEU A 74 -5.22 7.64 2.72
C LEU A 74 -5.34 8.84 3.67
N HIS A 75 -4.96 8.66 4.93
CA HIS A 75 -5.09 9.70 5.95
C HIS A 75 -3.91 10.67 5.99
N ASN A 76 -2.72 10.23 5.54
CA ASN A 76 -1.50 11.03 5.55
C ASN A 76 -1.22 11.84 4.27
N ALA A 77 -2.14 11.83 3.31
CA ALA A 77 -2.04 12.70 2.14
C ALA A 77 -2.28 14.18 2.52
N ASP A 78 -1.35 15.08 2.22
CA ASP A 78 -1.53 16.53 2.44
C ASP A 78 -2.73 17.07 1.66
N PHE A 79 -3.46 18.06 2.21
CA PHE A 79 -4.66 18.61 1.57
C PHE A 79 -4.40 19.15 0.16
N LYS A 80 -3.22 19.72 -0.12
CA LYS A 80 -2.85 20.25 -1.44
C LYS A 80 -2.58 19.15 -2.49
N GLN A 81 -2.39 17.92 -2.03
CA GLN A 81 -2.13 16.74 -2.86
C GLN A 81 -3.40 15.92 -3.15
N ARG A 82 -4.55 16.34 -2.60
CA ARG A 82 -5.85 15.71 -2.84
C ARG A 82 -6.56 16.43 -3.97
N ILE A 83 -7.08 15.67 -4.93
CA ILE A 83 -7.91 16.18 -6.02
C ILE A 83 -9.25 15.45 -6.03
N GLN A 84 -10.25 16.09 -6.62
CA GLN A 84 -11.56 15.50 -6.86
C GLN A 84 -11.72 15.30 -8.36
N THR A 85 -12.38 14.21 -8.75
CA THR A 85 -12.68 13.95 -10.15
C THR A 85 -13.61 15.02 -10.71
N HIS A 86 -13.43 15.41 -11.97
CA HIS A 86 -14.24 16.45 -12.60
C HIS A 86 -15.72 16.09 -12.75
N SER A 87 -16.03 14.82 -13.04
CA SER A 87 -17.39 14.38 -13.38
C SER A 87 -17.92 13.20 -12.54
N GLY A 88 -17.16 12.75 -11.55
CA GLY A 88 -17.48 11.61 -10.68
C GLY A 88 -16.69 10.34 -11.01
N PRO A 89 -16.89 9.70 -12.19
CA PRO A 89 -16.02 8.63 -12.63
C PRO A 89 -14.59 9.14 -12.88
N PRO A 90 -13.55 8.33 -12.58
CA PRO A 90 -12.17 8.72 -12.82
C PRO A 90 -11.84 8.68 -14.33
N THR A 91 -11.68 9.86 -14.91
CA THR A 91 -11.36 10.06 -16.33
C THR A 91 -9.84 10.05 -16.58
N PRO A 92 -9.38 9.83 -17.83
CA PRO A 92 -7.97 10.02 -18.19
C PRO A 92 -7.37 11.34 -17.71
N ASP A 93 -8.13 12.42 -17.81
CA ASP A 93 -7.67 13.76 -17.42
C ASP A 93 -7.48 13.87 -15.90
N ASP A 94 -8.33 13.21 -15.11
CA ASP A 94 -8.16 13.12 -13.65
C ASP A 94 -6.88 12.36 -13.27
N LEU A 95 -6.52 11.31 -14.02
CA LEU A 95 -5.27 10.59 -13.82
C LEU A 95 -4.06 11.42 -14.23
N ASP A 96 -4.14 12.16 -15.33
CA ASP A 96 -3.08 13.08 -15.75
C ASP A 96 -2.90 14.21 -14.71
N GLU A 97 -3.99 14.74 -14.13
CA GLU A 97 -3.92 15.71 -13.04
C GLU A 97 -3.26 15.11 -11.79
N LEU A 98 -3.65 13.88 -11.41
CA LEU A 98 -3.07 13.19 -10.27
C LEU A 98 -1.57 12.93 -10.48
N LEU A 99 -1.18 12.55 -11.70
CA LEU A 99 0.22 12.33 -12.07
C LEU A 99 1.04 13.62 -11.97
N CYS A 100 0.44 14.76 -12.35
CA CYS A 100 1.09 16.07 -12.27
C CYS A 100 1.34 16.56 -10.84
N ARG A 101 0.63 16.02 -9.83
CA ARG A 101 0.80 16.44 -8.42
C ARG A 101 2.17 16.13 -7.85
N ARG A 102 2.84 15.09 -8.36
CA ARG A 102 4.15 14.68 -7.87
C ARG A 102 5.06 14.17 -8.98
N ARG A 103 6.32 14.63 -8.97
CA ARG A 103 7.36 14.07 -9.84
C ARG A 103 7.75 12.67 -9.36
N GLY A 104 7.96 11.76 -10.32
CA GLY A 104 8.52 10.44 -10.06
C GLY A 104 7.51 9.43 -9.48
N THR A 105 6.22 9.56 -9.79
CA THR A 105 5.22 8.54 -9.48
C THR A 105 5.63 7.20 -10.08
N LYS A 106 5.67 6.17 -9.23
CA LYS A 106 6.11 4.81 -9.56
C LYS A 106 4.95 3.89 -9.89
N PHE A 107 3.80 4.08 -9.25
CA PHE A 107 2.58 3.31 -9.52
C PHE A 107 1.35 4.04 -8.97
N PHE A 108 0.19 3.70 -9.53
CA PHE A 108 -1.11 4.01 -8.94
C PHE A 108 -1.62 2.83 -8.12
N LEU A 109 -2.30 3.07 -7.00
CA LEU A 109 -3.08 2.08 -6.27
C LEU A 109 -4.56 2.46 -6.33
N ALA A 110 -5.40 1.51 -6.71
CA ALA A 110 -6.85 1.71 -6.76
C ALA A 110 -7.59 0.41 -6.44
N HIS A 111 -8.80 0.53 -5.92
CA HIS A 111 -9.67 -0.64 -5.75
C HIS A 111 -10.00 -1.27 -7.13
N PRO A 112 -10.04 -2.61 -7.28
CA PRO A 112 -10.32 -3.26 -8.56
C PRO A 112 -11.57 -2.76 -9.29
N ARG A 113 -12.65 -2.48 -8.56
CA ARG A 113 -13.88 -1.87 -9.11
C ARG A 113 -13.68 -0.44 -9.62
N THR A 114 -12.77 0.33 -9.01
CA THR A 114 -12.36 1.66 -9.47
C THR A 114 -11.53 1.54 -10.74
N ILE A 115 -10.63 0.55 -10.82
CA ILE A 115 -9.89 0.23 -12.05
C ILE A 115 -10.84 -0.13 -13.20
N ALA A 116 -11.87 -0.94 -12.93
CA ALA A 116 -12.90 -1.22 -13.91
C ALA A 116 -13.69 0.03 -14.34
N ALA A 117 -13.87 1.01 -13.45
CA ALA A 117 -14.49 2.30 -13.79
C ALA A 117 -13.57 3.15 -14.70
N MET A 118 -12.28 3.23 -14.37
CA MET A 118 -11.27 3.86 -15.24
C MET A 118 -11.27 3.25 -16.64
N GLY A 119 -11.28 1.92 -16.73
CA GLY A 119 -11.34 1.21 -18.01
C GLY A 119 -12.59 1.54 -18.84
N ARG A 120 -13.75 1.77 -18.20
CA ARG A 120 -14.96 2.24 -18.91
C ARG A 120 -14.78 3.65 -19.47
N GLU A 121 -14.20 4.56 -18.69
CA GLU A 121 -13.94 5.94 -19.14
C GLU A 121 -12.91 6.02 -20.26
N PHE A 122 -11.92 5.11 -20.25
CA PHE A 122 -10.92 4.96 -21.31
C PHE A 122 -11.57 4.47 -22.59
N ASN A 123 -12.33 3.38 -22.51
CA ASN A 123 -13.06 2.81 -23.64
C ASN A 123 -14.06 3.81 -24.25
N ALA A 124 -14.79 4.57 -23.42
CA ALA A 124 -15.73 5.58 -23.89
C ALA A 124 -15.06 6.70 -24.71
N ARG A 125 -13.75 6.93 -24.49
CA ARG A 125 -12.93 7.91 -25.22
C ARG A 125 -12.08 7.29 -26.32
N GLY A 126 -12.23 5.98 -26.58
CA GLY A 126 -11.41 5.25 -27.56
C GLY A 126 -9.93 5.14 -27.16
N LEU A 127 -9.62 5.23 -25.87
CA LEU A 127 -8.28 5.12 -25.34
C LEU A 127 -8.04 3.71 -24.83
N TYR A 128 -6.89 3.14 -25.20
CA TYR A 128 -6.43 1.85 -24.71
C TYR A 128 -5.14 2.09 -23.92
N PRO A 129 -5.15 1.86 -22.60
CA PRO A 129 -3.96 2.07 -21.77
C PRO A 129 -2.87 1.08 -22.16
N ASP A 130 -1.64 1.56 -22.19
CA ASP A 130 -0.48 0.71 -22.44
C ASP A 130 -0.29 -0.29 -21.30
N HIS A 131 0.50 -1.32 -21.55
CA HIS A 131 0.98 -2.23 -20.51
C HIS A 131 2.43 -1.93 -20.18
N THR A 132 2.81 -2.12 -18.92
CA THR A 132 4.19 -2.05 -18.46
C THR A 132 4.59 -3.35 -17.79
N ASP A 133 5.87 -3.70 -17.89
CA ASP A 133 6.41 -4.86 -17.20
C ASP A 133 6.67 -4.53 -15.74
N LEU A 134 6.05 -5.30 -14.85
CA LEU A 134 6.27 -5.22 -13.42
C LEU A 134 6.69 -6.60 -12.91
N GLY A 135 8.00 -6.82 -12.85
CA GLY A 135 8.55 -8.09 -12.35
C GLY A 135 8.23 -9.29 -13.23
N GLY A 136 8.17 -9.11 -14.56
CA GLY A 136 7.82 -10.16 -15.52
C GLY A 136 6.32 -10.29 -15.81
N GLN A 137 5.46 -9.51 -15.12
CA GLN A 137 4.03 -9.48 -15.36
C GLN A 137 3.63 -8.18 -16.07
N GLN A 138 2.89 -8.32 -17.18
CA GLN A 138 2.30 -7.18 -17.88
C GLN A 138 1.09 -6.65 -17.11
N VAL A 139 1.18 -5.41 -16.64
CA VAL A 139 0.11 -4.73 -15.90
C VAL A 139 -0.38 -3.50 -16.67
N PRO A 140 -1.68 -3.16 -16.62
CA PRO A 140 -2.18 -1.93 -17.22
C PRO A 140 -1.47 -0.71 -16.65
N ALA A 141 -1.16 0.25 -17.51
CA ALA A 141 -0.41 1.45 -17.16
C ALA A 141 -1.03 2.70 -17.81
N TRP A 142 -0.84 3.83 -17.14
CA TRP A 142 -1.20 5.14 -17.68
C TRP A 142 0.06 6.00 -17.76
N ARG A 143 0.40 6.47 -18.96
CA ARG A 143 1.63 7.25 -19.22
C ARG A 143 2.91 6.55 -18.72
N GLY A 144 2.97 5.23 -18.86
CA GLY A 144 4.10 4.40 -18.38
C GLY A 144 4.11 4.12 -16.87
N VAL A 145 3.12 4.60 -16.12
CA VAL A 145 2.97 4.34 -14.69
C VAL A 145 1.97 3.19 -14.47
N PRO A 146 2.37 2.06 -13.86
CA PRO A 146 1.49 0.92 -13.63
C PRO A 146 0.33 1.26 -12.69
N ILE A 147 -0.84 0.68 -12.97
CA ILE A 147 -2.04 0.77 -12.14
C ILE A 147 -2.22 -0.56 -11.41
N LEU A 148 -2.03 -0.56 -10.09
CA LEU A 148 -2.05 -1.76 -9.27
C LEU A 148 -3.36 -1.88 -8.47
N PRO A 149 -3.97 -3.08 -8.44
CA PRO A 149 -5.15 -3.33 -7.64
C PRO A 149 -4.81 -3.40 -6.16
N CYS A 150 -5.60 -2.74 -5.32
CA CYS A 150 -5.56 -2.89 -3.87
C CYS A 150 -6.98 -3.02 -3.32
N GLY A 151 -7.31 -4.20 -2.79
CA GLY A 151 -8.64 -4.49 -2.23
C GLY A 151 -8.92 -3.75 -0.92
N LYS A 152 -7.91 -3.14 -0.30
CA LYS A 152 -8.04 -2.47 1.00
C LYS A 152 -8.49 -1.01 0.88
N ILE A 153 -8.44 -0.42 -0.31
CA ILE A 153 -8.98 0.93 -0.53
C ILE A 153 -10.51 0.83 -0.48
N PRO A 154 -11.18 1.57 0.43
CA PRO A 154 -12.61 1.39 0.66
C PRO A 154 -13.43 1.90 -0.53
N ILE A 155 -14.62 1.30 -0.68
CA ILE A 155 -15.70 1.85 -1.50
C ILE A 155 -16.82 2.23 -0.54
N THR A 156 -17.22 3.50 -0.53
CA THR A 156 -18.29 3.99 0.34
C THR A 156 -19.66 3.49 -0.14
N PRO A 157 -20.71 3.54 0.70
CA PRO A 157 -22.08 3.22 0.28
C PRO A 157 -22.56 4.04 -0.93
N GLU A 158 -22.07 5.27 -1.06
CA GLU A 158 -22.31 6.19 -2.18
C GLU A 158 -21.51 5.82 -3.44
N ARG A 159 -20.81 4.66 -3.42
CA ARG A 159 -19.96 4.13 -4.50
C ARG A 159 -18.77 5.03 -4.86
N THR A 160 -18.28 5.80 -3.88
CA THR A 160 -17.06 6.59 -4.04
C THR A 160 -15.84 5.80 -3.54
N SER A 161 -14.68 6.05 -4.13
CA SER A 161 -13.42 5.41 -3.76
C SER A 161 -12.27 6.34 -4.08
N SER A 162 -11.05 5.97 -3.71
CA SER A 162 -9.84 6.78 -3.91
C SER A 162 -8.86 6.09 -4.86
N ILE A 163 -8.04 6.90 -5.51
CA ILE A 163 -6.88 6.45 -6.29
C ILE A 163 -5.67 7.13 -5.67
N LEU A 164 -4.63 6.36 -5.36
CA LEU A 164 -3.38 6.87 -4.81
C LEU A 164 -2.30 6.88 -5.89
N ALA A 165 -1.56 7.98 -6.03
CA ALA A 165 -0.34 8.04 -6.81
C ALA A 165 0.88 7.97 -5.89
N MET A 166 1.71 6.95 -6.07
CA MET A 166 2.75 6.60 -5.12
C MET A 166 4.13 6.85 -5.72
N ARG A 167 4.95 7.63 -4.99
CA ARG A 167 6.41 7.65 -5.16
C ARG A 167 7.00 6.93 -3.96
N THR A 168 7.90 5.99 -4.19
CA THR A 168 8.50 5.16 -3.13
C THR A 168 10.02 5.32 -3.06
N GLY A 169 10.58 4.97 -1.91
CA GLY A 169 12.02 4.95 -1.66
C GLY A 169 12.56 6.20 -0.97
N GLU A 170 13.50 6.01 -0.05
CA GLU A 170 14.12 7.06 0.77
C GLU A 170 14.89 8.07 -0.09
N GLU A 171 15.72 7.60 -1.02
CA GLU A 171 16.50 8.43 -1.93
C GLU A 171 15.62 9.39 -2.76
N ASN A 172 14.40 8.96 -3.07
CA ASN A 172 13.43 9.75 -3.81
C ASN A 172 12.53 10.60 -2.90
N GLN A 173 12.77 10.61 -1.58
CA GLN A 173 11.87 11.22 -0.59
C GLN A 173 10.42 10.75 -0.80
N GLY A 174 10.29 9.44 -1.05
CA GLY A 174 9.05 8.74 -1.29
C GLY A 174 8.50 8.10 -0.01
N VAL A 175 7.44 7.34 -0.19
CA VAL A 175 6.88 6.47 0.84
C VAL A 175 7.85 5.31 1.08
N ILE A 176 8.10 5.04 2.36
CA ILE A 176 8.91 3.92 2.85
C ILE A 176 8.09 3.12 3.86
N GLY A 177 8.33 1.81 3.92
CA GLY A 177 7.76 0.94 4.95
C GLY A 177 8.75 0.81 6.11
N LEU A 178 8.26 0.95 7.33
CA LEU A 178 9.05 0.71 8.54
C LEU A 178 8.74 -0.68 9.09
N ARG A 179 9.77 -1.41 9.51
CA ARG A 179 9.65 -2.69 10.21
C ARG A 179 10.75 -2.85 11.24
N GLN A 180 10.44 -3.53 12.34
CA GLN A 180 11.46 -3.93 13.31
C GLN A 180 12.39 -4.97 12.67
N THR A 181 13.69 -4.87 12.95
CA THR A 181 14.69 -5.86 12.54
C THR A 181 15.21 -6.62 13.77
N GLY A 182 15.67 -7.87 13.56
CA GLY A 182 16.24 -8.69 14.63
C GLY A 182 15.21 -9.19 15.64
N LEU A 183 14.02 -9.56 15.18
CA LEU A 183 12.99 -10.13 16.06
C LEU A 183 13.44 -11.53 16.54
N PRO A 184 13.28 -11.88 17.83
CA PRO A 184 13.47 -13.25 18.28
C PRO A 184 12.38 -14.13 17.66
N ASP A 185 12.76 -15.32 17.18
CA ASP A 185 11.87 -16.27 16.50
C ASP A 185 11.22 -15.70 15.23
N GLU A 186 12.00 -14.90 14.47
CA GLU A 186 11.57 -14.35 13.19
C GLU A 186 11.31 -15.46 12.16
N TYR A 187 10.07 -15.55 11.70
CA TYR A 187 9.64 -16.50 10.69
C TYR A 187 9.69 -15.87 9.29
N GLU A 188 9.28 -14.61 9.19
CA GLU A 188 9.37 -13.77 7.99
C GLU A 188 9.77 -12.34 8.41
N PRO A 189 10.27 -11.51 7.49
CA PRO A 189 10.66 -10.14 7.82
C PRO A 189 9.56 -9.36 8.56
N GLY A 190 9.85 -8.96 9.80
CA GLY A 190 8.94 -8.22 10.67
C GLY A 190 7.82 -9.06 11.30
N LEU A 191 7.89 -10.39 11.26
CA LEU A 191 6.90 -11.31 11.82
C LEU A 191 7.58 -12.43 12.63
N SER A 192 7.25 -12.51 13.93
CA SER A 192 7.73 -13.54 14.84
C SER A 192 6.62 -14.51 15.23
N VAL A 193 6.93 -15.81 15.31
CA VAL A 193 5.99 -16.85 15.76
C VAL A 193 6.54 -17.49 17.02
N ARG A 194 5.74 -17.55 18.10
CA ARG A 194 6.15 -18.15 19.37
C ARG A 194 5.16 -19.21 19.83
N PHE A 195 5.70 -20.32 20.31
CA PHE A 195 4.92 -21.36 20.97
C PHE A 195 4.55 -20.93 22.39
N MET A 196 3.25 -20.91 22.70
CA MET A 196 2.71 -20.40 23.97
C MET A 196 2.40 -21.49 25.00
N GLY A 197 2.61 -22.77 24.68
CA GLY A 197 2.31 -23.90 25.57
C GLY A 197 1.16 -24.78 25.05
N ILE A 198 0.85 -25.83 25.81
CA ILE A 198 -0.29 -26.74 25.60
C ILE A 198 -1.19 -26.58 26.83
N ASP A 199 -2.46 -26.27 26.61
CA ASP A 199 -3.50 -26.20 27.64
C ASP A 199 -4.49 -27.37 27.50
#